data_AF-A0A947QN49-F1
#
_entry.id   AF-A0A947QN49-F1
#
_cell.length_a   1.000
_cell.length_b   1.000
_cell.length_c   1.000
_cell.angle_alpha   90.00
_cell.angle_beta   90.00
_cell.angle_gamma   90.00
#
_symmetry.space_group_name_H-M   'P 1'
#
loop_
_entity.id
_entity.type
_entity.pdbx_description
1 polymer ?
#
loop_
_entity_poly.entity_id
_entity_poly.type
_entity_poly.pdbx_seq_one_letter_code
_entity_poly.pdbx_strand_id
1 'polypeptide(L)'
;MSKYPTIRSFKDLEVYQNLYKASILVMTRIIQKLPPAERFDLKDQLSRSSKAAPRLVAEGYAKKHQKAGFLKYIDDAMAECNECVVSLEQVKDIYHIEVELCNELIDIYDKSARQLFNLAIAWEKFKNRRITQPSNDTGSANANVN
;
A
#
# COMPACT_ATOMS: atom_id res chain seq x y z
N MET A 1 -18.06 -3.57 -21.81
CA MET A 1 -17.82 -2.72 -20.63
C MET A 1 -16.51 -3.14 -19.99
N SER A 2 -15.64 -2.19 -19.63
CA SER A 2 -14.41 -2.50 -18.87
C SER A 2 -14.79 -3.29 -17.62
N LYS A 3 -14.15 -4.45 -17.41
CA LYS A 3 -14.40 -5.34 -16.25
C LYS A 3 -13.95 -4.71 -14.92
N TYR A 4 -13.29 -3.55 -14.97
CA TYR A 4 -12.71 -2.87 -13.82
C TYR A 4 -13.11 -1.39 -13.76
N PRO A 5 -13.45 -0.87 -12.56
CA PRO A 5 -13.80 0.53 -12.36
C PRO A 5 -12.61 1.44 -12.68
N THR A 6 -12.91 2.62 -13.23
CA THR A 6 -11.91 3.66 -13.47
C THR A 6 -11.38 4.19 -12.13
N ILE A 7 -10.09 4.03 -11.88
CA ILE A 7 -9.42 4.56 -10.68
C ILE A 7 -9.35 6.09 -10.78
N ARG A 8 -10.11 6.79 -9.93
CA ARG A 8 -10.11 8.26 -9.81
C ARG A 8 -9.39 8.72 -8.54
N SER A 9 -9.41 7.91 -7.49
CA SER A 9 -8.78 8.16 -6.19
C SER A 9 -8.02 6.94 -5.69
N PHE A 10 -7.08 7.13 -4.75
CA PHE A 10 -6.45 6.03 -4.01
C PHE A 10 -7.50 5.18 -3.26
N LYS A 11 -8.65 5.78 -2.92
CA LYS A 11 -9.79 5.08 -2.30
C LYS A 11 -10.40 4.00 -3.21
N ASP A 12 -10.17 4.07 -4.52
CA ASP A 12 -10.66 3.08 -5.48
C ASP A 12 -9.71 1.86 -5.57
N LEU A 13 -8.52 1.93 -4.94
CA LEU A 13 -7.58 0.81 -4.89
C LEU A 13 -8.07 -0.22 -3.88
N GLU A 14 -8.28 -1.45 -4.32
CA GLU A 14 -8.68 -2.57 -3.45
C GLU A 14 -7.69 -2.76 -2.30
N VAL A 15 -6.38 -2.70 -2.60
CA VAL A 15 -5.32 -2.83 -1.59
C VAL A 15 -5.41 -1.75 -0.51
N TYR A 16 -5.79 -0.51 -0.86
CA TYR A 16 -6.02 0.55 0.11
C TYR A 16 -7.22 0.23 1.00
N GLN A 17 -8.33 -0.20 0.41
CA GLN A 17 -9.55 -0.50 1.17
C GLN A 17 -9.33 -1.65 2.16
N ASN A 18 -8.60 -2.69 1.75
CA ASN A 18 -8.26 -3.84 2.58
C ASN A 18 -7.35 -3.43 3.73
N LEU A 19 -6.24 -2.72 3.43
CA LEU A 19 -5.31 -2.23 4.44
C LEU A 19 -5.98 -1.27 5.44
N TYR A 20 -6.87 -0.40 4.98
CA TYR A 20 -7.59 0.51 5.86
C TYR A 20 -8.51 -0.26 6.82
N LYS A 21 -9.33 -1.19 6.31
CA LYS A 21 -10.20 -2.03 7.16
C LYS A 21 -9.38 -2.85 8.15
N ALA A 22 -8.30 -3.49 7.70
CA ALA A 22 -7.40 -4.26 8.56
C ALA A 22 -6.80 -3.39 9.67
N SER A 23 -6.34 -2.17 9.35
CA SER A 23 -5.79 -1.24 10.35
C SER A 23 -6.80 -0.88 11.45
N ILE A 24 -8.09 -0.74 11.11
CA ILE A 24 -9.14 -0.48 12.11
C ILE A 24 -9.32 -1.69 13.02
N LEU A 25 -9.33 -2.91 12.46
CA LEU A 25 -9.44 -4.14 13.25
C LEU A 25 -8.22 -4.32 14.17
N VAL A 26 -7.00 -4.10 13.68
CA VAL A 26 -5.79 -4.12 14.51
C VAL A 26 -5.92 -3.17 15.71
N MET A 27 -6.29 -1.90 15.46
CA MET A 27 -6.36 -0.87 16.50
C MET A 27 -7.47 -1.12 17.53
N THR A 28 -8.61 -1.66 17.10
CA THR A 28 -9.81 -1.80 17.95
C THR A 28 -9.92 -3.17 18.61
N ARG A 29 -9.38 -4.23 18.00
CA ARG A 29 -9.53 -5.62 18.46
C ARG A 29 -8.24 -6.21 19.02
N ILE A 30 -7.10 -5.90 18.42
CA ILE A 30 -5.81 -6.50 18.79
C ILE A 30 -5.08 -5.64 19.83
N ILE A 31 -4.81 -4.38 19.50
CA ILE A 31 -4.04 -3.43 20.32
C ILE A 31 -4.64 -3.23 21.73
N GLN A 32 -5.97 -3.35 21.87
CA GLN A 32 -6.66 -3.19 23.15
C GLN A 32 -6.43 -4.36 24.11
N LYS A 33 -6.01 -5.53 23.59
CA LYS A 33 -5.85 -6.77 24.35
C LYS A 33 -4.41 -7.05 24.76
N LEU A 34 -3.44 -6.38 24.14
CA LEU A 34 -2.02 -6.50 24.51
C LEU A 34 -1.78 -6.00 25.93
N PRO A 35 -0.91 -6.69 26.71
CA PRO A 35 -0.64 -6.31 28.09
C PRO A 35 0.07 -4.95 28.16
N PRO A 36 -0.06 -4.19 29.27
CA PRO A 36 0.57 -2.88 29.41
C PRO A 36 2.10 -2.89 29.25
N ALA A 37 2.77 -4.01 29.53
CA ALA A 37 4.20 -4.18 29.35
C ALA A 37 4.65 -3.97 27.88
N GLU A 38 3.79 -4.29 26.91
CA GLU A 38 4.08 -4.13 25.48
C GLU A 38 3.92 -2.71 24.96
N ARG A 39 3.58 -1.74 25.84
CA ARG A 39 3.22 -0.37 25.44
C ARG A 39 4.24 0.29 24.53
N PHE A 40 5.53 0.09 24.80
CA PHE A 40 6.64 0.70 24.06
C PHE A 40 7.35 -0.29 23.13
N ASP A 41 6.76 -1.47 22.93
CA ASP A 41 7.30 -2.52 22.08
C ASP A 41 6.22 -2.96 21.07
N LEU A 42 5.68 -4.17 21.19
CA LEU A 42 4.76 -4.73 20.19
C LEU A 42 3.52 -3.87 19.97
N LYS A 43 3.02 -3.20 21.02
CA LYS A 43 1.86 -2.31 20.90
C LYS A 43 2.16 -1.05 20.10
N ASP A 44 3.34 -0.45 20.24
CA ASP A 44 3.70 0.75 19.47
C ASP A 44 4.02 0.38 18.02
N GLN A 45 4.82 -0.67 17.81
CA GLN A 45 5.20 -1.16 16.48
C GLN A 45 3.97 -1.53 15.64
N LEU A 46 3.12 -2.44 16.13
CA LEU A 46 1.91 -2.87 15.41
C LEU A 46 0.91 -1.73 15.18
N SER A 47 0.78 -0.80 16.13
CA SER A 47 -0.05 0.39 15.95
C SER A 47 0.46 1.26 14.81
N ARG A 48 1.77 1.54 14.78
CA ARG A 48 2.38 2.40 13.76
C ARG A 48 2.29 1.77 12.38
N SER A 49 2.74 0.53 12.24
CA SER A 49 2.84 -0.15 10.95
C SER A 49 1.47 -0.39 10.32
N SER A 50 0.49 -0.84 11.11
CA SER A 50 -0.87 -1.09 10.61
C SER A 50 -1.53 0.15 10.02
N LYS A 51 -1.32 1.32 10.64
CA LYS A 51 -1.84 2.59 10.14
C LYS A 51 -0.96 3.20 9.03
N ALA A 52 0.33 2.88 8.98
CA ALA A 52 1.27 3.42 8.01
C ALA A 52 1.01 2.85 6.61
N ALA A 53 0.79 1.54 6.50
CA ALA A 53 0.53 0.88 5.21
C ALA A 53 -0.54 1.59 4.34
N PRO A 54 -1.79 1.85 4.80
CA PRO A 54 -2.78 2.56 3.99
C PRO A 54 -2.43 4.04 3.75
N ARG A 55 -1.67 4.70 4.63
CA ARG A 55 -1.19 6.08 4.40
C ARG A 55 -0.17 6.13 3.27
N LEU A 56 0.80 5.21 3.27
CA LEU A 56 1.83 5.12 2.25
C LEU A 56 1.24 4.84 0.87
N VAL A 57 0.18 4.02 0.77
CA VAL A 57 -0.56 3.83 -0.50
C VAL A 57 -1.17 5.16 -1.00
N ALA A 58 -1.76 5.95 -0.10
CA ALA A 58 -2.32 7.25 -0.45
C ALA A 58 -1.23 8.26 -0.88
N GLU A 59 -0.11 8.32 -0.16
CA GLU A 59 1.04 9.18 -0.47
C GLU A 59 1.70 8.78 -1.80
N GLY A 60 1.87 7.47 -2.02
CA GLY A 60 2.34 6.91 -3.28
C GLY A 60 1.43 7.34 -4.42
N TYR A 61 0.11 7.15 -4.29
CA TYR A 61 -0.85 7.58 -5.31
C TYR A 61 -0.74 9.08 -5.64
N ALA A 62 -0.53 9.95 -4.65
CA ALA A 62 -0.31 11.38 -4.88
C ALA A 62 0.96 11.66 -5.71
N LYS A 63 2.02 10.85 -5.53
CA LYS A 63 3.26 10.93 -6.29
C LYS A 63 3.31 10.03 -7.52
N LYS A 64 2.21 9.43 -7.97
CA LYS A 64 2.17 8.54 -9.15
C LYS A 64 2.84 9.14 -10.39
N HIS A 65 2.72 10.45 -10.59
CA HIS A 65 3.36 11.14 -11.72
C HIS A 65 4.90 11.03 -11.72
N GLN A 66 5.55 10.83 -10.56
CA GLN A 66 6.99 10.64 -10.38
C GLN A 66 7.31 9.15 -10.20
N LYS A 67 8.05 8.53 -11.12
CA LYS A 67 8.35 7.08 -11.07
C LYS A 67 9.02 6.68 -9.75
N ALA A 68 10.16 7.30 -9.41
CA ALA A 68 10.91 7.00 -8.20
C ALA A 68 10.11 7.33 -6.92
N GLY A 69 9.41 8.46 -6.92
CA GLY A 69 8.55 8.87 -5.80
C GLY A 69 7.45 7.85 -5.52
N PHE A 70 6.73 7.40 -6.55
CA PHE A 70 5.70 6.38 -6.42
C PHE A 70 6.27 5.05 -5.90
N LEU A 71 7.31 4.53 -6.54
CA LEU A 71 7.87 3.21 -6.20
C LEU A 71 8.37 3.17 -4.76
N LYS A 72 9.06 4.23 -4.30
CA LYS A 72 9.51 4.32 -2.91
C LYS A 72 8.36 4.11 -1.90
N TYR A 73 7.22 4.78 -2.10
CA TYR A 73 6.08 4.63 -1.20
C TYR A 73 5.43 3.25 -1.27
N ILE A 74 5.46 2.60 -2.43
CA ILE A 74 4.96 1.23 -2.56
C ILE A 74 5.89 0.26 -1.84
N ASP A 75 7.20 0.45 -1.94
CA ASP A 75 8.20 -0.33 -1.20
C ASP A 75 8.06 -0.15 0.30
N ASP A 76 7.94 1.09 0.77
CA ASP A 76 7.71 1.41 2.17
C ASP A 76 6.38 0.77 2.65
N ALA A 77 5.31 0.82 1.84
CA ALA A 77 4.03 0.19 2.20
C ALA A 77 4.12 -1.34 2.32
N MET A 78 4.93 -1.99 1.46
CA MET A 78 5.20 -3.43 1.57
C MET A 78 5.96 -3.77 2.85
N ALA A 79 6.95 -2.94 3.22
CA ALA A 79 7.70 -3.11 4.46
C ALA A 79 6.77 -3.05 5.69
N GLU A 80 5.87 -2.06 5.75
CA GLU A 80 4.88 -1.94 6.82
C GLU A 80 3.90 -3.12 6.87
N CYS A 81 3.53 -3.69 5.71
CA CYS A 81 2.71 -4.91 5.67
C CYS A 81 3.44 -6.11 6.29
N ASN A 82 4.71 -6.30 5.95
CA ASN A 82 5.51 -7.39 6.49
C ASN A 82 5.76 -7.22 7.99
N GLU A 83 5.99 -6.00 8.47
CA GLU A 83 6.08 -5.70 9.90
C GLU A 83 4.77 -6.05 10.62
N CYS A 84 3.61 -5.69 10.05
CA CYS A 84 2.32 -6.09 10.58
C CYS A 84 2.14 -7.61 10.68
N VAL A 85 2.55 -8.35 9.64
CA VAL A 85 2.48 -9.82 9.62
C VAL A 85 3.27 -10.40 10.80
N VAL A 86 4.53 -10.02 10.94
CA VAL A 86 5.40 -10.52 12.02
C VAL A 86 4.85 -10.12 13.40
N SER A 87 4.41 -8.88 13.57
CA SER A 87 3.78 -8.44 14.82
C SER A 87 2.51 -9.22 15.16
N LEU A 88 1.66 -9.51 14.18
CA LEU A 88 0.44 -10.30 14.40
C LEU A 88 0.74 -11.78 14.71
N GLU A 89 1.79 -12.35 14.12
CA GLU A 89 2.30 -13.68 14.49
C GLU A 89 2.77 -13.69 15.94
N GLN A 90 3.50 -12.66 16.38
CA GLN A 90 3.94 -12.52 17.78
C GLN A 90 2.76 -12.35 18.74
N VAL A 91 1.76 -11.52 18.39
CA VAL A 91 0.51 -11.40 19.17
C VAL A 91 -0.13 -12.77 19.38
N LYS A 92 -0.24 -13.54 18.30
CA LYS A 92 -0.87 -14.87 18.27
C LYS A 92 -0.06 -15.88 19.08
N ASP A 93 1.24 -15.98 18.84
CA ASP A 93 2.05 -17.09 19.37
C ASP A 93 2.55 -16.85 20.80
N ILE A 94 2.77 -15.58 21.19
CA ILE A 94 3.19 -15.24 22.56
C ILE A 94 1.98 -15.11 23.48
N TYR A 95 0.92 -14.41 23.05
CA TYR A 95 -0.19 -14.04 23.94
C TYR A 95 -1.49 -14.79 23.65
N HIS A 96 -1.58 -15.55 22.54
CA HIS A 96 -2.79 -16.30 22.16
C HIS A 96 -4.04 -15.40 22.06
N ILE A 97 -3.85 -14.15 21.65
CA ILE A 97 -4.91 -13.15 21.53
C ILE A 97 -5.57 -13.27 20.16
N GLU A 98 -6.91 -13.42 20.14
CA GLU A 98 -7.73 -13.34 18.93
C GLU A 98 -7.16 -14.15 17.74
N VAL A 99 -6.73 -15.40 17.99
CA VAL A 99 -5.93 -16.21 17.06
C VAL A 99 -6.51 -16.24 15.64
N GLU A 100 -7.81 -16.50 15.50
CA GLU A 100 -8.47 -16.54 14.18
C GLU A 100 -8.42 -15.20 13.46
N LEU A 101 -8.70 -14.11 14.17
CA LEU A 101 -8.60 -12.76 13.60
C LEU A 101 -7.15 -12.40 13.26
N CYS A 102 -6.17 -12.83 14.07
CA CYS A 102 -4.76 -12.65 13.73
C CYS A 102 -4.43 -13.36 12.41
N ASN A 103 -4.87 -14.62 12.22
CA ASN A 103 -4.67 -15.35 10.97
C ASN A 103 -5.33 -14.66 9.77
N GLU A 104 -6.57 -14.16 9.92
CA GLU A 104 -7.25 -13.39 8.89
C GLU A 104 -6.50 -12.10 8.53
N LEU A 105 -6.04 -11.35 9.53
CA LEU A 105 -5.29 -10.11 9.33
C LEU A 105 -3.92 -10.36 8.70
N ILE A 106 -3.21 -11.42 9.11
CA ILE A 106 -1.95 -11.86 8.49
C ILE A 106 -2.17 -12.11 7.00
N ASP A 107 -3.18 -12.88 6.63
CA ASP A 107 -3.51 -13.15 5.23
C ASP A 107 -3.83 -11.88 4.44
N ILE A 108 -4.56 -10.92 5.05
CA ILE A 108 -4.85 -9.63 4.42
C ILE A 108 -3.58 -8.83 4.16
N TYR A 109 -2.69 -8.68 5.15
CA TYR A 109 -1.44 -7.91 5.00
C TYR A 109 -0.48 -8.57 4.01
N ASP A 110 -0.34 -9.89 4.06
CA ASP A 110 0.51 -10.67 3.14
C ASP A 110 -0.01 -10.60 1.68
N LYS A 111 -1.33 -10.77 1.47
CA LYS A 111 -1.95 -10.54 0.15
C LYS A 111 -1.76 -9.10 -0.32
N SER A 112 -1.89 -8.13 0.58
CA SER A 112 -1.71 -6.71 0.26
C SER A 112 -0.26 -6.41 -0.16
N ALA A 113 0.75 -6.98 0.50
CA ALA A 113 2.15 -6.86 0.10
C ALA A 113 2.37 -7.39 -1.34
N ARG A 114 1.80 -8.55 -1.68
CA ARG A 114 1.84 -9.08 -3.05
C ARG A 114 1.12 -8.21 -4.07
N GLN A 115 -0.04 -7.64 -3.71
CA GLN A 115 -0.78 -6.70 -4.57
C GLN A 115 0.05 -5.43 -4.84
N LEU A 116 0.72 -4.90 -3.81
CA LEU A 116 1.61 -3.74 -3.92
C LEU A 116 2.82 -4.04 -4.81
N PHE A 117 3.44 -5.20 -4.66
CA PHE A 117 4.54 -5.63 -5.54
C PHE A 117 4.11 -5.67 -7.01
N ASN A 118 2.95 -6.26 -7.30
CA ASN A 118 2.40 -6.30 -8.66
C ASN A 118 2.07 -4.89 -9.18
N LEU A 119 1.57 -4.00 -8.33
CA LEU A 119 1.33 -2.59 -8.67
C LEU A 119 2.63 -1.87 -9.03
N ALA A 120 3.72 -2.08 -8.27
CA ALA A 120 5.04 -1.53 -8.57
C ALA A 120 5.55 -1.97 -9.95
N ILE A 121 5.52 -3.28 -10.25
CA ILE A 121 5.92 -3.83 -11.56
C ILE A 121 5.08 -3.25 -12.69
N ALA A 122 3.75 -3.19 -12.51
CA ALA A 122 2.85 -2.66 -13.52
C ALA A 122 3.13 -1.17 -13.80
N TRP A 123 3.40 -0.40 -12.74
CA TRP A 123 3.72 1.02 -12.85
C TRP A 123 5.03 1.27 -13.58
N GLU A 124 6.06 0.48 -13.27
CA GLU A 124 7.35 0.55 -13.94
C GLU A 124 7.21 0.29 -15.45
N LYS A 125 6.52 -0.80 -15.84
CA LYS A 125 6.25 -1.12 -17.25
C LYS A 125 5.45 -0.04 -17.96
N PHE A 126 4.51 0.60 -17.27
CA PHE A 126 3.71 1.69 -17.82
C PHE A 126 4.55 2.95 -18.11
N LYS A 127 5.44 3.34 -17.19
CA LYS A 127 6.34 4.49 -17.39
C LYS A 127 7.38 4.25 -18.47
N ASN A 128 7.98 3.06 -18.53
CA ASN A 128 8.96 2.72 -19.56
C ASN A 128 8.32 2.80 -20.97
N ARG A 129 7.09 2.31 -21.14
CA ARG A 129 6.35 2.42 -22.42
C ARG A 129 6.09 3.87 -22.87
N ARG A 130 5.84 4.79 -21.92
CA ARG A 130 5.64 6.21 -22.21
C ARG A 130 6.92 6.94 -22.59
N ILE A 131 8.08 6.48 -22.11
CA ILE A 131 9.38 7.05 -22.48
C ILE A 131 9.79 6.58 -23.89
N THR A 132 9.48 5.33 -24.25
CA THR A 132 9.88 4.73 -25.54
C THR A 132 8.97 5.12 -26.72
N GLN A 133 7.86 5.82 -26.50
CA GLN A 133 7.02 6.38 -27.56
C GLN A 133 7.30 7.89 -27.66
N PRO A 134 7.97 8.38 -28.72
CA PRO A 134 8.20 9.82 -28.89
C PRO A 134 6.86 10.56 -29.02
N SER A 135 6.78 11.76 -28.46
CA SER A 135 5.71 12.71 -28.72
C SER A 135 5.70 13.07 -30.21
N ASN A 136 4.67 12.65 -30.94
CA ASN A 136 4.35 13.23 -32.24
C ASN A 136 3.78 14.64 -32.04
N ASP A 137 4.61 15.57 -31.58
CA ASP A 137 4.35 17.01 -31.73
C ASP A 137 5.06 17.48 -32.99
N THR A 138 4.39 17.33 -34.14
CA THR A 138 4.71 18.14 -35.30
C THR A 138 4.24 19.56 -35.02
N GLY A 139 5.17 20.40 -34.53
CA GLY A 139 5.03 21.84 -34.58
C GLY A 139 4.76 22.28 -36.02
N SER A 140 3.58 22.83 -36.26
CA SER A 140 3.27 23.58 -37.48
C SER A 140 4.03 24.91 -37.43
N ALA A 141 5.30 24.89 -37.79
CA ALA A 141 6.01 26.07 -38.25
C ALA A 141 5.59 26.34 -39.70
N ASN A 142 4.55 27.14 -39.91
CA ASN A 142 4.34 27.81 -41.18
C ASN A 142 4.95 29.20 -41.08
N ALA A 143 6.24 29.27 -41.42
CA ALA A 143 6.81 30.44 -42.02
C ALA A 143 6.23 30.55 -43.43
N ASN A 144 5.51 31.63 -43.72
CA ASN A 144 5.42 32.13 -45.09
C ASN A 144 5.57 33.65 -45.04
N VAL A 145 6.78 34.05 -45.39
CA VAL A 145 7.11 35.36 -45.94
C VAL A 145 6.62 35.34 -47.38
N ASN A 146 5.68 36.23 -47.70
CA ASN A 146 5.60 37.00 -48.94
C ASN A 146 4.44 38.00 -48.82
#